data_AF-A0A7C7C2H9-F1
#
_entry.id   AF-A0A7C7C2H9-F1
#
_cell.length_a   1.000
_cell.length_b   1.000
_cell.length_c   1.000
_cell.angle_alpha   90.00
_cell.angle_beta   90.00
_cell.angle_gamma   90.00
#
_symmetry.space_group_name_H-M   'P 1'
#
loop_
_entity.id
_entity.type
_entity.pdbx_description
1 polymer ?
#
loop_
_entity_poly.entity_id
_entity_poly.type
_entity_poly.pdbx_seq_one_letter_code
_entity_poly.pdbx_strand_id
1 'polypeptide(L)'
;MNIDKLNNLLDRKNENLADVRQELVELVENHPYSGPFRMLLAKASKDAGHLDQRKDLFAAAAHCESRKALFELMFGESFRKEARKIHEIIEQADEVTEEEMEEIVELVWHEKEKETPSKEESDSKSEEENNIPLAREAII
;
A
#
# COMPACT_ATOMS: atom_id res chain seq x y z
N MET A 1 -3.98 -23.68 8.11
CA MET A 1 -3.48 -23.22 9.42
C MET A 1 -4.36 -23.81 10.53
N ASN A 2 -3.78 -24.26 11.65
CA ASN A 2 -4.54 -24.87 12.75
C ASN A 2 -5.15 -23.78 13.66
N ILE A 3 -6.44 -23.87 13.99
CA ILE A 3 -7.15 -22.95 14.90
C ILE A 3 -6.44 -22.87 16.27
N ASP A 4 -5.90 -23.98 16.76
CA ASP A 4 -5.17 -24.00 18.04
C ASP A 4 -3.90 -23.15 17.98
N LYS A 5 -3.20 -23.15 16.84
CA LYS A 5 -2.02 -22.30 16.65
C LYS A 5 -2.40 -20.81 16.60
N LEU A 6 -3.53 -20.49 15.97
CA LEU A 6 -4.02 -19.12 15.93
C LEU A 6 -4.41 -18.62 17.32
N ASN A 7 -5.11 -19.44 18.10
CA ASN A 7 -5.46 -19.10 19.49
C ASN A 7 -4.19 -18.90 20.33
N ASN A 8 -3.21 -19.80 20.22
CA ASN A 8 -1.92 -19.63 20.89
C ASN A 8 -1.25 -18.30 20.51
N LEU A 9 -1.28 -17.91 19.22
CA LEU A 9 -0.70 -16.64 18.76
C LEU A 9 -1.43 -15.42 19.34
N LEU A 10 -2.76 -15.48 19.43
CA LEU A 10 -3.58 -14.40 19.98
C LEU A 10 -3.46 -14.28 21.51
N ASP A 11 -3.17 -15.38 22.20
CA ASP A 11 -3.02 -15.43 23.65
C ASP A 11 -1.65 -14.92 24.14
N ARG A 12 -0.67 -14.75 23.25
CA ARG A 12 0.64 -14.15 23.54
C ARG A 12 0.55 -12.64 23.79
N LYS A 13 -0.03 -12.24 24.93
CA LYS A 13 -0.05 -10.82 25.36
C LYS A 13 1.34 -10.38 25.83
N ASN A 14 1.88 -9.34 25.19
CA ASN A 14 3.16 -8.69 25.52
C ASN A 14 4.44 -9.53 25.27
N GLU A 15 4.34 -10.66 24.57
CA GLU A 15 5.52 -11.44 24.20
C GLU A 15 6.21 -10.85 22.95
N ASN A 16 7.47 -11.25 22.77
CA ASN A 16 8.21 -11.01 21.54
C ASN A 16 7.65 -11.93 20.44
N LEU A 17 7.30 -11.37 19.28
CA LEU A 17 6.71 -12.11 18.15
C LEU A 17 7.69 -12.35 16.99
N ALA A 18 8.99 -12.13 17.20
CA ALA A 18 10.00 -12.26 16.15
C ALA A 18 10.07 -13.69 15.57
N ASP A 19 9.85 -14.71 16.40
CA ASP A 19 9.88 -16.14 16.04
C ASP A 19 8.76 -16.53 15.07
N VAL A 20 7.61 -15.86 15.14
CA VAL A 20 6.40 -16.16 14.37
C VAL A 20 6.18 -15.24 13.17
N ARG A 21 7.15 -14.36 12.85
CA ARG A 21 6.99 -13.38 11.76
C ARG A 21 6.65 -14.02 10.42
N GLN A 22 7.33 -15.10 10.05
CA GLN A 22 7.10 -15.74 8.75
C GLN A 22 5.69 -16.31 8.63
N GLU A 23 5.17 -16.91 9.70
CA GLU A 23 3.79 -17.42 9.75
C GLU A 23 2.78 -16.26 9.62
N LEU A 24 3.08 -15.11 10.22
CA LEU A 24 2.25 -13.91 10.10
C LEU A 24 2.25 -13.32 8.69
N VAL A 25 3.33 -13.44 7.93
CA VAL A 25 3.38 -13.04 6.51
C VAL A 25 2.40 -13.88 5.70
N GLU A 26 2.49 -15.20 5.81
CA GLU A 26 1.56 -16.13 5.14
C GLU A 26 0.11 -15.86 5.55
N LEU A 27 -0.12 -15.50 6.81
CA LEU A 27 -1.44 -15.19 7.32
C LEU A 27 -2.03 -13.92 6.70
N VAL A 28 -1.21 -12.87 6.56
CA VAL A 28 -1.62 -11.63 5.90
C VAL A 28 -1.84 -11.83 4.41
N GLU A 29 -1.04 -12.68 3.75
CA GLU A 29 -1.24 -13.04 2.33
C GLU A 29 -2.58 -13.75 2.10
N ASN A 30 -2.94 -14.69 2.99
CA ASN A 30 -4.21 -15.41 2.90
C ASN A 30 -5.43 -14.56 3.35
N HIS A 31 -5.21 -13.55 4.19
CA HIS A 31 -6.26 -12.70 4.74
C HIS A 31 -5.89 -11.20 4.66
N PRO A 32 -5.81 -10.63 3.45
CA PRO A 32 -5.24 -9.30 3.22
C PRO A 32 -6.05 -8.15 3.85
N TYR A 33 -7.32 -8.37 4.17
CA TYR A 33 -8.21 -7.36 4.78
C TYR A 33 -8.33 -7.49 6.30
N SER A 34 -7.60 -8.43 6.93
CA SER A 34 -7.59 -8.57 8.38
C SER A 34 -6.63 -7.55 9.01
N GLY A 35 -7.19 -6.45 9.51
CA GLY A 35 -6.46 -5.45 10.30
C GLY A 35 -5.67 -6.06 11.47
N PRO A 36 -6.26 -6.95 12.30
CA PRO A 36 -5.54 -7.59 13.39
C PRO A 36 -4.29 -8.35 12.96
N PHE A 37 -4.32 -9.09 11.85
CA PHE A 37 -3.14 -9.81 11.36
C PHE A 37 -2.06 -8.87 10.87
N ARG A 38 -2.43 -7.77 10.21
CA ARG A 38 -1.46 -6.73 9.82
C ARG A 38 -0.83 -6.07 11.05
N MET A 39 -1.60 -5.83 12.11
CA MET A 39 -1.08 -5.29 13.37
C MET A 39 -0.10 -6.25 14.06
N LEU A 40 -0.41 -7.55 14.09
CA LEU A 40 0.49 -8.58 14.63
C LEU A 40 1.77 -8.68 13.79
N LEU A 41 1.66 -8.66 12.46
CA LEU A 41 2.82 -8.65 11.56
C LEU A 41 3.69 -7.42 11.79
N ALA A 42 3.10 -6.22 11.93
CA ALA A 42 3.85 -5.00 12.23
C ALA A 42 4.61 -5.11 13.56
N LYS A 43 3.99 -5.69 14.59
CA LYS A 43 4.66 -5.96 15.87
C LYS A 43 5.80 -6.97 15.71
N ALA A 44 5.57 -8.09 15.02
CA ALA A 44 6.59 -9.10 14.77
C ALA A 44 7.78 -8.55 13.97
N SER A 45 7.52 -7.73 12.94
CA SER A 45 8.57 -7.05 12.17
C SER A 45 9.37 -6.06 13.00
N LYS A 46 8.72 -5.34 13.94
CA LYS A 46 9.41 -4.47 14.89
C LYS A 46 10.28 -5.28 15.86
N ASP A 47 9.73 -6.35 16.45
CA ASP A 47 10.42 -7.19 17.43
C ASP A 47 11.64 -7.90 16.81
N ALA A 48 11.55 -8.28 15.52
CA ALA A 48 12.64 -8.88 14.75
C ALA A 48 13.67 -7.87 14.19
N GLY A 49 13.39 -6.56 14.26
CA GLY A 49 14.22 -5.53 13.61
C GLY A 49 14.25 -5.67 12.07
N HIS A 50 13.16 -6.13 11.46
CA HIS A 50 13.10 -6.46 10.04
C HIS A 50 13.18 -5.21 9.15
N LEU A 51 13.76 -5.34 7.96
CA LEU A 51 13.90 -4.23 6.99
C LEU A 51 12.55 -3.60 6.63
N ASP A 52 11.55 -4.46 6.41
CA ASP A 52 10.18 -4.05 6.06
C ASP A 52 9.34 -3.51 7.23
N GLN A 53 9.89 -3.37 8.43
CA GLN A 53 9.11 -2.97 9.62
C GLN A 53 8.27 -1.70 9.41
N ARG A 54 8.78 -0.71 8.65
CA ARG A 54 8.04 0.53 8.37
C ARG A 54 6.86 0.28 7.43
N LYS A 55 7.08 -0.53 6.40
CA LYS A 55 6.04 -0.91 5.44
C LYS A 55 4.92 -1.67 6.14
N ASP A 56 5.28 -2.63 6.98
CA ASP A 56 4.31 -3.43 7.75
C ASP A 56 3.53 -2.56 8.74
N LEU A 57 4.21 -1.60 9.40
CA LEU A 57 3.57 -0.64 10.29
C LEU A 57 2.57 0.27 9.57
N PHE A 58 2.93 0.82 8.41
CA PHE A 58 2.00 1.63 7.61
C PHE A 58 0.82 0.82 7.11
N ALA A 59 1.08 -0.41 6.66
CA ALA A 59 0.04 -1.33 6.22
C ALA A 59 -0.91 -1.68 7.37
N ALA A 60 -0.43 -1.84 8.61
CA ALA A 60 -1.29 -2.04 9.78
C ALA A 60 -2.10 -0.78 10.13
N ALA A 61 -1.45 0.38 10.12
CA ALA A 61 -2.08 1.65 10.46
C ALA A 61 -3.20 2.07 9.49
N ALA A 62 -3.13 1.62 8.23
CA ALA A 62 -4.21 1.82 7.26
C ALA A 62 -5.53 1.12 7.65
N HIS A 63 -5.48 0.10 8.52
CA HIS A 63 -6.65 -0.63 9.02
C HIS A 63 -7.17 -0.07 10.35
N CYS A 64 -6.50 0.93 10.93
CA CYS A 64 -7.00 1.63 12.10
C CYS A 64 -8.12 2.60 11.70
N GLU A 65 -9.23 2.61 12.45
CA GLU A 65 -10.31 3.59 12.27
C GLU A 65 -9.78 5.03 12.46
N SER A 66 -8.89 5.22 13.42
CA SER A 66 -8.20 6.48 13.64
C SER A 66 -6.92 6.56 12.80
N ARG A 67 -6.96 7.41 11.78
CA ARG A 67 -5.76 7.76 10.98
C ARG A 67 -4.81 8.71 11.70
N LYS A 68 -5.14 9.14 12.92
CA LYS A 68 -4.32 10.09 13.69
C LYS A 68 -2.90 9.57 13.92
N ALA A 69 -2.76 8.31 14.33
CA ALA A 69 -1.44 7.70 14.56
C ALA A 69 -0.63 7.58 13.26
N LEU A 70 -1.29 7.25 12.15
CA LEU A 70 -0.67 7.22 10.82
C LEU A 70 -0.22 8.62 10.38
N PHE A 71 -1.05 9.63 10.60
CA PHE A 71 -0.74 11.02 10.30
C PHE A 71 0.41 11.55 11.16
N GLU A 72 0.43 11.26 12.45
CA GLU A 72 1.55 11.62 13.35
C GLU A 72 2.85 10.92 12.95
N LEU A 73 2.78 9.69 12.43
CA LEU A 73 3.94 8.96 11.94
C LEU A 73 4.47 9.54 10.61
N MET A 74 3.58 9.90 9.68
CA MET A 74 3.97 10.47 8.37
C MET A 74 4.32 11.96 8.42
N PHE A 75 3.69 12.72 9.32
CA PHE A 75 3.80 14.18 9.40
C PHE A 75 4.20 14.65 10.80
N GLY A 76 4.91 13.78 11.53
CA GLY A 76 5.48 14.09 12.83
C GLY A 76 6.40 15.30 12.78
N GLU A 77 6.76 15.81 13.96
CA GLU A 77 7.55 17.03 14.08
C GLU A 77 8.87 17.00 13.30
N SER A 78 9.46 15.83 13.08
CA SER A 78 10.67 15.66 12.26
C SER A 78 10.44 16.08 10.81
N PHE A 79 9.36 15.60 10.19
CA PHE A 79 9.02 15.95 8.81
C PHE A 79 8.64 17.43 8.68
N ARG A 80 7.94 17.99 9.69
CA ARG A 80 7.66 19.44 9.70
C ARG A 80 8.92 20.28 9.82
N LYS A 81 9.91 19.85 10.60
CA LYS A 81 11.22 20.52 10.71
C LYS A 81 11.97 20.45 9.39
N GLU A 82 11.96 19.31 8.72
CA GLU A 82 12.59 19.12 7.42
C GLU A 82 11.92 19.94 6.32
N ALA A 83 10.58 19.94 6.27
CA ALA A 83 9.82 20.77 5.35
C ALA A 83 10.09 22.27 5.55
N ARG A 84 10.24 22.75 6.80
CA ARG A 84 10.64 24.14 7.07
C ARG A 84 12.04 24.46 6.57
N LYS A 85 13.01 23.56 6.74
CA LYS A 85 14.36 23.75 6.19
C LYS A 85 14.34 23.85 4.67
N ILE A 86 13.58 22.98 4.00
CA ILE A 86 13.41 23.03 2.56
C ILE A 86 12.76 24.35 2.15
N HIS A 87 11.74 24.80 2.88
CA HIS A 87 11.08 26.08 2.61
C HIS A 87 12.02 27.28 2.77
N GLU A 88 12.86 27.30 3.82
CA GLU A 88 13.90 28.32 4.00
C GLU A 88 14.91 28.32 2.84
N ILE A 89 15.27 27.13 2.31
CA ILE A 89 16.13 27.02 1.13
C ILE A 89 15.44 27.58 -0.11
N ILE A 90 14.15 27.30 -0.30
CA ILE A 90 13.35 27.80 -1.43
C ILE A 90 13.20 29.32 -1.36
N GLU A 91 12.95 29.90 -0.18
CA GLU A 91 12.87 31.36 -0.02
C GLU A 91 14.20 32.08 -0.28
N GLN A 92 15.32 31.39 -0.08
CA GLN A 92 16.66 31.93 -0.38
C GLN A 92 17.09 31.69 -1.81
N ALA A 93 16.38 30.85 -2.56
CA ALA A 93 16.65 30.63 -3.96
C ALA A 93 16.17 31.83 -4.78
N ASP A 94 16.89 32.14 -5.84
CA ASP A 94 16.51 33.22 -6.75
C ASP A 94 15.17 32.89 -7.42
N GLU A 95 14.32 33.90 -7.58
CA GLU A 95 13.07 33.76 -8.32
C GLU A 95 13.39 33.44 -9.77
N VAL A 96 12.91 32.28 -10.23
CA VAL A 96 13.02 31.86 -11.63
C VAL A 96 11.93 32.55 -12.42
N THR A 97 12.31 33.24 -13.49
CA THR A 97 11.34 33.88 -14.39
C THR A 97 10.52 32.83 -15.16
N GLU A 98 9.36 33.22 -15.69
CA GLU A 98 8.53 32.31 -16.49
C GLU A 98 9.30 31.74 -17.70
N GLU A 99 10.14 32.56 -18.33
CA GLU A 99 10.97 32.19 -19.48
C GLU A 99 12.05 31.14 -19.10
N GLU A 100 12.73 31.31 -17.96
CA GLU A 100 13.73 30.36 -17.46
C GLU A 100 13.10 29.05 -16.98
N MET A 101 11.88 29.12 -16.43
CA MET A 101 11.13 27.95 -15.98
C MET A 101 10.71 27.08 -17.16
N GLU A 102 10.25 27.67 -18.27
CA GLU A 102 9.91 26.95 -19.50
C GLU A 102 11.12 26.19 -20.08
N GLU A 103 12.29 26.84 -20.13
CA GLU A 103 13.54 26.23 -20.62
C GLU A 103 13.97 25.03 -19.76
N ILE A 104 13.88 25.12 -18.43
CA ILE A 104 14.22 24.03 -17.50
C ILE A 104 13.26 22.85 -17.64
N VAL A 105 11.97 23.11 -17.82
CA VAL A 105 10.94 22.06 -17.97
C VAL A 105 11.16 21.26 -19.25
N GLU A 106 11.48 21.92 -20.37
CA GLU A 106 11.79 21.26 -21.64
C GLU A 106 13.05 20.37 -21.56
N LEU A 107 14.06 20.79 -20.79
CA LEU A 107 15.31 20.05 -20.60
C LEU A 107 15.19 18.78 -19.73
N VAL A 108 14.31 18.80 -18.72
CA VAL A 108 14.22 17.72 -17.71
C VAL A 108 13.05 16.77 -17.98
N TRP A 109 11.95 17.27 -18.54
CA TRP A 109 10.73 16.51 -18.70
C TRP A 109 10.55 16.05 -20.14
N HIS A 110 11.10 14.89 -20.49
CA HIS A 110 10.69 14.21 -21.72
C HIS A 110 9.31 13.58 -21.49
N GLU A 111 8.26 14.23 -21.99
CA GLU A 111 7.00 13.55 -22.20
C GLU A 111 7.25 12.36 -23.11
N LYS A 112 7.27 11.17 -22.52
CA LYS A 112 7.29 9.93 -23.28
C LYS A 112 5.93 9.84 -23.96
N GLU A 113 5.87 10.25 -25.21
CA GLU A 113 4.70 10.06 -26.08
C GLU A 113 4.21 8.64 -25.89
N LYS A 114 3.04 8.48 -25.27
CA LYS A 114 2.34 7.21 -25.27
C LYS A 114 1.81 7.04 -26.68
N GLU A 115 2.54 6.32 -27.52
CA GLU A 115 1.94 5.66 -28.68
C GLU A 115 0.79 4.80 -28.15
N THR A 116 -0.42 5.29 -28.31
CA THR A 116 -1.64 4.48 -28.18
C THR A 116 -1.58 3.44 -29.29
N PRO A 117 -1.55 2.12 -29.00
CA PRO A 117 -1.73 1.16 -30.09
C PRO A 117 -3.15 1.37 -30.60
N SER A 118 -3.21 1.88 -31.82
CA SER A 118 -4.44 2.02 -32.60
C SER A 118 -5.19 0.69 -32.58
N LYS A 119 -6.48 0.76 -32.25
CA LYS A 119 -7.44 -0.30 -32.51
C LYS A 119 -7.34 -0.66 -34.00
N GLU A 120 -6.78 -1.81 -34.31
CA GLU A 120 -7.08 -2.51 -35.56
C GLU A 120 -7.91 -3.73 -35.21
N GLU A 121 -9.16 -3.68 -35.67
CA GLU A 121 -10.04 -4.82 -35.81
C GLU A 121 -9.36 -5.88 -36.68
N SER A 122 -9.24 -7.11 -36.19
CA SER A 122 -9.20 -8.27 -37.07
C SER A 122 -10.11 -9.34 -36.51
N ASP A 123 -11.34 -9.30 -37.02
CA ASP A 123 -12.37 -10.32 -36.91
C ASP A 123 -11.86 -11.66 -37.46
N SER A 124 -11.94 -12.73 -36.66
CA SER A 124 -12.11 -14.10 -37.16
C SER A 124 -12.59 -15.05 -36.05
N LYS A 125 -13.92 -15.15 -35.98
CA LYS A 125 -14.73 -16.36 -35.69
C LYS A 125 -14.14 -17.46 -34.81
N SER A 126 -14.80 -17.71 -33.68
CA SER A 126 -15.50 -18.98 -33.43
C SER A 126 -16.44 -18.85 -32.24
N GLU A 127 -17.73 -19.02 -32.51
CA GLU A 127 -18.81 -19.15 -31.55
C GLU A 127 -18.56 -20.39 -30.68
N GLU A 128 -18.51 -20.23 -29.36
CA GLU A 128 -18.76 -21.35 -28.46
C GLU A 128 -19.52 -20.86 -27.22
N GLU A 129 -20.69 -21.47 -27.12
CA GLU A 129 -21.78 -21.31 -26.17
C GLU A 129 -21.31 -21.25 -24.70
N ASN A 130 -21.82 -20.27 -23.95
CA ASN A 130 -22.04 -20.45 -22.51
C ASN A 130 -23.35 -19.78 -22.12
N ASN A 131 -24.45 -20.52 -22.37
CA ASN A 131 -25.77 -20.24 -21.84
C ASN A 131 -25.73 -20.27 -20.31
N ILE A 132 -25.94 -19.12 -19.67
CA ILE A 132 -26.24 -19.02 -18.24
C ILE A 132 -27.77 -19.15 -18.09
N PRO A 133 -28.32 -20.22 -17.47
CA PRO A 133 -29.75 -20.24 -17.20
C PRO A 133 -30.05 -19.50 -15.89
N LEU A 134 -30.73 -18.35 -16.01
CA LEU A 134 -31.40 -17.65 -14.92
C LEU A 134 -32.55 -18.51 -14.37
N ALA A 135 -32.71 -18.47 -13.05
CA ALA A 135 -33.67 -19.22 -12.26
C ALA A 135 -35.12 -19.20 -12.79
N ARG A 136 -35.82 -20.34 -12.66
CA ARG A 136 -37.28 -20.41 -12.66
C ARG A 136 -37.77 -21.17 -11.43
N GLU A 137 -38.67 -20.52 -10.72
CA GLU A 137 -39.49 -21.05 -9.64
C GLU A 137 -40.28 -22.29 -10.07
N ALA A 138 -40.44 -23.24 -9.16
CA ALA A 138 -41.54 -24.20 -9.20
C ALA A 138 -41.87 -24.68 -7.78
N ILE A 139 -43.01 -24.16 -7.32
CA ILE A 139 -43.96 -24.66 -6.33
C ILE A 139 -43.98 -26.19 -6.21
N ILE A 140 -43.91 -26.70 -4.98
CA ILE A 140 -44.80 -27.76 -4.44
C ILE A 140 -45.19 -27.37 -3.01
#